data_AF-A0A260VEX6-F1
#
_entry.id   AF-A0A260VEX6-F1
#
_cell.length_a   1.000
_cell.length_b   1.000
_cell.length_c   1.000
_cell.angle_alpha   90.00
_cell.angle_beta   90.00
_cell.angle_gamma   90.00
#
_symmetry.space_group_name_H-M   'P 1'
#
loop_
_entity.id
_entity.type
_entity.pdbx_description
1 polymer ?
#
loop_
_entity_poly.entity_id
_entity_poly.type
_entity_poly.pdbx_seq_one_letter_code
_entity_poly.pdbx_strand_id
1 'polypeptide(L)'
;MYPDVHPKNQGFAWPVMFEGQPLPRIVESSESDRVVWSSPWPSHPDVLLQFDLRPNTHLRWTLLAHAPAPSLQAIEWLRDQVSHLVNIDLRNATGH
;
A
#
# COMPACT_ATOMS: atom_id res chain seq x y z
N MET A 1 -3.53 1.16 20.45
CA MET A 1 -3.84 0.33 19.28
C MET A 1 -2.53 -0.32 18.86
N TYR A 2 -2.31 -1.57 19.26
CA TYR A 2 -1.13 -2.31 18.82
C TYR A 2 -1.30 -2.59 17.32
N PRO A 3 -0.26 -2.44 16.49
CA PRO A 3 -0.35 -2.87 15.10
C PRO A 3 -0.65 -4.37 15.11
N ASP A 4 -1.67 -4.77 14.35
CA ASP A 4 -2.03 -6.17 14.15
C ASP A 4 -0.89 -6.86 13.38
N VAL A 5 0.11 -7.33 14.13
CA VAL A 5 1.12 -8.25 13.64
C VAL A 5 0.48 -9.62 13.61
N HIS A 6 -0.31 -9.89 12.57
CA HIS A 6 -0.84 -11.23 12.32
C HIS A 6 0.29 -12.26 12.50
N PRO A 7 0.10 -13.39 13.19
CA PRO A 7 1.18 -14.30 13.57
C PRO A 7 1.95 -14.91 12.38
N LYS A 8 1.40 -14.83 11.17
CA LYS A 8 2.06 -15.20 9.89
C LYS A 8 2.79 -14.04 9.19
N ASN A 9 2.76 -12.83 9.73
CA ASN A 9 3.45 -11.65 9.19
C ASN A 9 4.94 -11.67 9.59
N GLN A 10 5.57 -12.84 9.51
CA GLN A 10 6.99 -13.03 9.76
C GLN A 10 7.77 -12.65 8.50
N GLY A 11 7.98 -11.34 8.31
CA GLY A 11 9.03 -10.85 7.42
C GLY A 11 8.71 -10.84 5.94
N PHE A 12 7.68 -10.08 5.52
CA PHE A 12 7.84 -9.42 4.21
C PHE A 12 8.96 -8.42 4.39
N ALA A 13 10.16 -8.77 3.93
CA ALA A 13 11.25 -7.82 3.81
C ALA A 13 10.76 -6.76 2.83
N TRP A 14 10.37 -5.61 3.38
CA TRP A 14 9.96 -4.50 2.56
C TRP A 14 11.05 -4.24 1.53
N PRO A 15 10.69 -4.04 0.26
CA PRO A 15 11.71 -4.05 -0.76
C PRO A 15 12.55 -2.77 -0.62
N VAL A 16 13.78 -2.81 -1.14
CA VAL A 16 14.83 -1.78 -0.97
C VAL A 16 14.34 -0.34 -1.23
N MET A 17 13.31 -0.19 -2.04
CA MET A 17 12.49 1.01 -2.33
C MET A 17 12.07 1.89 -1.14
N PHE A 18 12.00 1.38 0.10
CA PHE A 18 11.73 2.23 1.28
C PHE A 18 12.99 2.67 2.04
N GLU A 19 14.20 2.47 1.52
CA GLU A 19 15.42 2.95 2.16
C GLU A 19 15.35 4.46 2.44
N GLY A 20 15.34 4.83 3.72
CA GLY A 20 15.23 6.20 4.19
C GLY A 20 13.81 6.76 4.30
N GLN A 21 12.77 6.01 3.87
CA GLN A 21 11.36 6.39 4.02
C GLN A 21 10.65 5.53 5.07
N PRO A 22 9.65 6.08 5.79
CA PRO A 22 8.87 5.29 6.73
C PRO A 22 8.12 4.18 5.99
N LEU A 23 8.30 2.94 6.46
CA LEU A 23 7.59 1.78 5.94
C LEU A 23 6.07 1.93 6.15
N PRO A 24 5.24 1.60 5.14
CA PRO A 24 3.81 1.58 5.33
C PRO A 24 3.45 0.53 6.39
N ARG A 25 2.53 0.89 7.28
CA ARG A 25 2.01 0.00 8.32
C ARG A 25 0.69 -0.58 7.85
N ILE A 26 0.39 -1.82 8.24
CA ILE A 26 -0.94 -2.39 8.04
C ILE A 26 -1.90 -1.73 9.03
N VAL A 27 -2.96 -1.11 8.50
CA VAL A 27 -4.02 -0.43 9.25
C VAL A 27 -5.21 -1.37 9.46
N GLU A 28 -5.53 -2.17 8.46
CA GLU A 28 -6.62 -3.16 8.48
C GLU A 28 -6.23 -4.34 7.57
N SER A 29 -6.66 -5.56 7.90
CA SER A 29 -6.49 -6.72 7.03
C SER A 29 -7.60 -7.75 7.27
N SER A 30 -8.03 -8.42 6.20
CA SER A 30 -8.78 -9.67 6.27
C SER A 30 -7.83 -10.86 6.10
N GLU A 31 -8.30 -12.08 6.42
CA GLU A 31 -7.46 -13.28 6.35
C GLU A 31 -6.87 -13.58 4.96
N SER A 32 -7.46 -13.11 3.86
CA SER A 32 -7.04 -13.59 2.52
C SER A 32 -7.27 -12.65 1.35
N ASP A 33 -8.13 -11.64 1.46
CA ASP A 33 -8.58 -10.89 0.27
C ASP A 33 -8.40 -9.38 0.37
N ARG A 34 -8.03 -8.83 1.52
CA ARG A 34 -7.92 -7.39 1.70
C ARG A 34 -6.84 -7.00 2.69
N VAL A 35 -6.07 -5.97 2.33
CA VAL A 35 -5.14 -5.31 3.25
C VAL A 35 -5.16 -3.80 3.00
N VAL A 36 -5.15 -3.02 4.06
CA VAL A 36 -5.10 -1.56 4.02
C VAL A 36 -3.79 -1.11 4.64
N TRP A 37 -3.01 -0.35 3.88
CA TRP A 37 -1.75 0.24 4.31
C TRP A 37 -1.94 1.71 4.65
N SER A 38 -1.18 2.18 5.65
CA SER A 38 -0.91 3.60 5.82
C SER A 38 -0.17 4.13 4.60
N SER A 39 -0.22 5.44 4.37
CA SER A 39 0.48 6.04 3.25
C SER A 39 1.97 5.62 3.21
N PRO A 40 2.45 5.09 2.07
CA PRO A 40 3.87 4.93 1.83
C PRO A 40 4.55 6.27 1.45
N TRP A 41 3.78 7.34 1.21
CA TRP A 41 4.31 8.63 0.75
C TRP A 41 4.28 9.67 1.87
N PRO A 42 5.45 10.14 2.35
CA PRO A 42 5.52 11.16 3.39
C PRO A 42 4.83 12.49 3.03
N SER A 43 4.73 12.80 1.74
CA SER A 43 4.04 14.00 1.23
C SER A 43 2.52 13.92 1.37
N HIS A 44 1.95 12.72 1.53
CA HIS A 44 0.51 12.48 1.62
C HIS A 44 0.21 11.49 2.76
N PRO A 45 0.53 11.83 4.02
CA PRO A 45 0.50 10.88 5.13
C PRO A 45 -0.91 10.38 5.47
N ASP A 46 -1.94 11.16 5.15
CA ASP A 46 -3.35 10.89 5.49
C ASP A 46 -4.07 10.00 4.47
N VAL A 47 -3.40 9.61 3.39
CA VAL A 47 -3.94 8.70 2.38
C VAL A 47 -3.72 7.25 2.81
N LEU A 48 -4.74 6.41 2.68
CA LEU A 48 -4.61 4.97 2.86
C LEU A 48 -4.60 4.29 1.50
N LEU A 49 -3.80 3.23 1.39
CA LEU A 49 -3.74 2.38 0.21
C LEU A 49 -4.37 1.03 0.53
N GLN A 50 -5.54 0.79 -0.04
CA GLN A 50 -6.21 -0.49 0.09
C GLN A 50 -5.89 -1.38 -1.11
N PHE A 51 -5.57 -2.63 -0.83
CA PHE A 51 -5.47 -3.72 -1.80
C PHE A 51 -6.59 -4.72 -1.56
N ASP A 52 -7.27 -5.12 -2.64
CA ASP A 52 -8.21 -6.24 -2.65
C ASP A 52 -7.75 -7.28 -3.67
N LEU A 53 -7.67 -8.54 -3.25
CA LEU A 53 -7.52 -9.69 -4.13
C LEU A 53 -8.90 -10.18 -4.55
N ARG A 54 -9.17 -10.10 -5.85
CA ARG A 54 -10.39 -10.62 -6.47
C ARG A 54 -10.11 -12.03 -7.04
N PRO A 55 -11.15 -12.80 -7.42
CA PRO A 55 -10.98 -14.09 -8.08
C PRO A 55 -10.00 -14.02 -9.25
N ASN A 56 -9.34 -15.13 -9.56
CA ASN A 56 -8.27 -15.21 -10.57
C ASN A 56 -7.06 -14.32 -10.27
N THR A 57 -6.76 -14.06 -8.99
CA THR A 57 -5.62 -13.24 -8.54
C THR A 57 -5.62 -11.81 -9.08
N HIS A 58 -6.80 -11.29 -9.44
CA HIS A 58 -6.94 -9.90 -9.88
C HIS A 58 -6.72 -8.97 -8.70
N LEU A 59 -5.61 -8.22 -8.72
CA LEU A 59 -5.33 -7.20 -7.72
C LEU A 59 -6.06 -5.91 -8.08
N ARG A 60 -6.92 -5.43 -7.17
CA ARG A 60 -7.45 -4.07 -7.21
C ARG A 60 -6.76 -3.26 -6.12
N TRP A 61 -6.36 -2.04 -6.44
CA TRP A 61 -5.93 -1.07 -5.45
C TRP A 61 -6.87 0.13 -5.41
N THR A 62 -6.99 0.77 -4.26
CA THR A 62 -7.84 1.95 -4.04
C THR A 62 -7.14 2.90 -3.08
N LEU A 63 -7.06 4.18 -3.48
CA LEU A 63 -6.59 5.27 -2.62
C LEU A 63 -7.78 5.82 -1.84
N LEU A 64 -7.69 5.79 -0.51
CA LEU A 64 -8.70 6.33 0.39
C LEU A 64 -8.15 7.63 0.99
N ALA A 65 -8.89 8.72 0.83
CA ALA A 65 -8.54 10.01 1.42
C ALA A 65 -9.74 10.56 2.18
N HIS A 66 -9.48 11.15 3.34
CA HIS A 66 -10.51 11.90 4.08
C HIS A 66 -10.76 13.24 3.39
N ALA A 67 -11.93 13.83 3.65
CA ALA A 67 -12.19 15.19 3.20
C ALA A 67 -11.27 16.19 3.93
N PRO A 68 -10.76 17.23 3.23
CA PRO A 68 -11.00 17.53 1.82
C PRO A 68 -10.23 16.59 0.87
N ALA A 69 -10.86 16.25 -0.26
CA ALA A 69 -10.22 15.42 -1.26
C ALA A 69 -8.91 16.07 -1.77
N PRO A 70 -7.86 15.28 -2.08
CA PRO A 70 -6.64 15.82 -2.67
C PRO A 70 -6.93 16.55 -3.99
N SER A 71 -6.06 17.50 -4.34
CA SER A 71 -6.15 18.17 -5.63
C SER A 71 -6.03 17.17 -6.79
N LEU A 72 -6.54 17.53 -7.97
CA LEU A 72 -6.44 16.66 -9.15
C LEU A 72 -4.98 16.28 -9.46
N GLN A 73 -4.06 17.23 -9.35
CA GLN A 73 -2.63 17.00 -9.55
C GLN A 73 -2.06 15.99 -8.54
N ALA A 74 -2.45 16.09 -7.26
CA ALA A 74 -2.06 15.11 -6.24
C ALA A 74 -2.64 13.72 -6.54
N ILE A 75 -3.89 13.65 -7.02
CA ILE A 75 -4.51 12.38 -7.41
C ILE A 75 -3.76 11.73 -8.58
N GLU A 76 -3.40 12.48 -9.61
CA GLU A 76 -2.62 11.98 -10.75
C GLU A 76 -1.25 11.47 -10.30
N TRP A 77 -0.52 12.27 -9.52
CA TRP A 77 0.76 11.84 -8.96
C TRP A 77 0.64 10.57 -8.12
N LEU A 78 -0.34 10.49 -7.22
CA LEU A 78 -0.58 9.30 -6.39
C LEU A 78 -0.90 8.06 -7.23
N ARG A 79 -1.67 8.20 -8.32
CA ARG A 79 -1.96 7.08 -9.23
C ARG A 79 -0.69 6.55 -9.90
N ASP A 80 0.18 7.44 -10.35
CA ASP A 80 1.47 7.05 -10.94
C ASP A 80 2.35 6.35 -9.90
N GLN A 81 2.39 6.87 -8.68
CA GLN A 81 3.15 6.25 -7.60
C GLN A 81 2.62 4.86 -7.22
N VAL A 82 1.29 4.67 -7.10
CA VAL A 82 0.72 3.34 -6.84
C VAL A 82 1.02 2.39 -7.99
N SER A 83 0.92 2.86 -9.23
CA SER A 83 1.22 2.05 -10.40
C SER A 83 2.67 1.55 -10.40
N HIS A 84 3.62 2.44 -10.08
CA HIS A 84 5.04 2.07 -9.90
C HIS A 84 5.22 1.07 -8.75
N LEU A 85 4.65 1.40 -7.58
CA LEU A 85 4.68 0.56 -6.38
C LEU A 85 4.22 -0.87 -6.68
N VAL A 86 3.10 -1.03 -7.37
CA VAL A 86 2.51 -2.35 -7.65
C VAL A 86 3.26 -3.07 -8.76
N ASN A 87 3.59 -2.39 -9.85
CA ASN A 87 4.03 -3.06 -11.06
C ASN A 87 5.54 -3.29 -11.15
N ILE A 88 6.33 -2.49 -10.45
CA ILE A 88 7.80 -2.54 -10.49
C ILE A 88 8.29 -3.00 -9.13
N ASP A 89 8.06 -2.16 -8.15
CA ASP A 89 8.55 -2.24 -6.78
C ASP A 89 8.19 -3.55 -6.06
N LEU A 90 6.89 -3.83 -5.89
CA LEU A 90 6.42 -5.08 -5.28
C LEU A 90 6.67 -6.30 -6.16
N ARG A 91 6.58 -6.16 -7.49
CA ARG A 91 6.82 -7.26 -8.43
C ARG A 91 8.28 -7.73 -8.37
N ASN A 92 9.23 -6.79 -8.40
CA ASN A 92 10.67 -7.07 -8.28
C ASN A 92 11.02 -7.68 -6.92
N ALA A 93 10.38 -7.21 -5.84
CA ALA A 93 10.57 -7.76 -4.50
C ALA A 93 10.24 -9.25 -4.39
N THR A 94 9.23 -9.69 -5.15
CA THR A 94 8.79 -11.08 -5.16
C THR A 94 9.64 -11.99 -6.05
N GLY A 95 10.73 -11.48 -6.64
CA GLY A 95 11.75 -12.27 -7.32
C GLY A 95 11.28 -12.99 -8.59
N HIS A 96 10.28 -12.45 -9.28
CA HIS A 96 9.97 -12.85 -10.67
C HIS A 96 10.87 -12.13 -11.67
#